data_AF-A0A3B8NEN0-F1
#
_entry.id   AF-A0A3B8NEN0-F1
#
_cell.length_a   1.000
_cell.length_b   1.000
_cell.length_c   1.000
_cell.angle_alpha   90.00
_cell.angle_beta   90.00
_cell.angle_gamma   90.00
#
_symmetry.space_group_name_H-M   'P 1'
#
loop_
_entity.id
_entity.type
_entity.pdbx_description
1 polymer ?
#
loop_
_entity_poly.entity_id
_entity_poly.type
_entity_poly.pdbx_seq_one_letter_code
_entity_poly.pdbx_strand_id
1 'polypeptide(L)'
;MDIKKAKARVNELHQELNHHNQLYYNDATQAISDSEYDTLMNELKRLEELYPELATNDSPTQRVGGAPLKEFKQIKHPVRMLSIEDIHELKEEQLIDGNSKTEHNLIEWHKKTLNALPSDQETFTVEPKIDGVAVSIMYEKSKLQYAATRGDGEIGDDITQNVLTIKSIPISLPKNAPRSFEIRGEIFMPNKAFEELNKIRSEEGEPKFINPRNATAGTLKQLDPGIVSKRPIDIIFH
;
A
#
# COMPACT_ATOMS: atom_id res chain seq x y z
N MET A 1 -11.23 -5.20 -35.74
CA MET A 1 -10.77 -3.81 -35.52
C MET A 1 -9.38 -3.67 -36.15
N ASP A 2 -8.91 -2.47 -36.47
CA ASP A 2 -7.50 -2.26 -36.87
C ASP A 2 -6.64 -1.99 -35.62
N ILE A 3 -5.37 -2.40 -35.62
CA ILE A 3 -4.46 -2.28 -34.46
C ILE A 3 -4.30 -0.84 -33.98
N LYS A 4 -4.36 0.15 -34.89
CA LYS A 4 -4.32 1.58 -34.49
C LYS A 4 -5.55 1.99 -33.69
N LYS A 5 -6.74 1.51 -34.09
CA LYS A 5 -7.99 1.75 -33.35
C LYS A 5 -7.99 0.98 -32.03
N ALA A 6 -7.47 -0.25 -32.04
CA ALA A 6 -7.28 -1.05 -30.82
C ALA A 6 -6.40 -0.32 -29.81
N LYS A 7 -5.25 0.20 -30.25
CA LYS A 7 -4.33 0.96 -29.40
C LYS A 7 -4.96 2.23 -28.81
N ALA A 8 -5.74 2.96 -29.59
CA ALA A 8 -6.47 4.13 -29.09
C ALA A 8 -7.47 3.73 -28.00
N ARG A 9 -8.27 2.69 -28.26
CA ARG A 9 -9.27 2.19 -27.31
C ARG A 9 -8.65 1.61 -26.03
N VAL A 10 -7.55 0.87 -26.14
CA VAL A 10 -6.78 0.37 -24.99
C VAL A 10 -6.31 1.54 -24.11
N ASN A 11 -5.79 2.61 -24.71
CA ASN A 11 -5.36 3.78 -23.94
C ASN A 11 -6.54 4.49 -23.24
N GLU A 12 -7.70 4.57 -23.89
CA GLU A 12 -8.93 5.11 -23.29
C GLU A 12 -9.38 4.24 -22.11
N LEU A 13 -9.48 2.92 -22.31
CA LEU A 13 -9.85 1.96 -21.27
C LEU A 13 -8.88 2.00 -20.08
N HIS A 14 -7.58 2.14 -20.34
CA HIS A 14 -6.59 2.34 -19.27
C HIS A 14 -6.89 3.60 -18.46
N GLN A 15 -7.24 4.71 -19.10
CA GLN A 15 -7.57 5.96 -18.41
C GLN A 15 -8.87 5.84 -17.62
N GLU A 16 -9.93 5.31 -18.22
CA GLU A 16 -11.25 5.14 -17.58
C GLU A 16 -11.15 4.20 -16.37
N LEU A 17 -10.57 3.00 -16.54
CA LEU A 17 -10.44 2.03 -15.46
C LEU A 17 -9.58 2.56 -14.32
N ASN A 18 -8.47 3.24 -14.61
CA ASN A 18 -7.64 3.83 -13.55
C ASN A 18 -8.36 4.99 -12.85
N HIS A 19 -9.12 5.80 -13.58
CA HIS A 19 -9.91 6.88 -12.99
C HIS A 19 -11.00 6.35 -12.06
N HIS A 20 -11.75 5.32 -12.49
CA HIS A 20 -12.77 4.69 -11.64
C HIS A 20 -12.17 3.99 -10.42
N ASN A 21 -11.01 3.34 -10.57
CA ASN A 21 -10.28 2.79 -9.43
C ASN A 21 -9.86 3.89 -8.44
N GLN A 22 -9.36 5.02 -8.92
CA GLN A 22 -9.00 6.15 -8.06
C GLN A 22 -10.22 6.64 -7.29
N LEU A 23 -11.34 6.88 -7.96
CA LEU A 23 -12.57 7.33 -7.31
C LEU A 23 -13.03 6.33 -6.23
N TYR A 24 -13.05 5.04 -6.56
CA TYR A 24 -13.55 4.01 -5.66
C TYR A 24 -12.63 3.79 -4.45
N TYR A 25 -11.33 3.61 -4.68
CA TYR A 25 -10.39 3.23 -3.62
C TYR A 25 -9.81 4.43 -2.85
N ASN A 26 -9.62 5.58 -3.49
CA ASN A 26 -8.97 6.73 -2.87
C ASN A 26 -9.98 7.80 -2.44
N ASP A 27 -10.98 8.07 -3.28
CA ASP A 27 -11.97 9.12 -3.02
C ASP A 27 -13.26 8.58 -2.38
N ALA A 28 -13.29 7.26 -2.07
CA ALA A 28 -14.45 6.54 -1.51
C ALA A 28 -15.77 6.84 -2.25
N THR A 29 -15.70 7.06 -3.56
CA THR A 29 -16.79 7.50 -4.43
C THR A 29 -16.97 6.52 -5.58
N GLN A 30 -18.18 6.00 -5.77
CA GLN A 30 -18.49 5.10 -6.88
C GLN A 30 -19.18 5.87 -8.01
N ALA A 31 -18.46 6.10 -9.12
CA ALA A 31 -19.00 6.80 -10.29
C ALA A 31 -19.76 5.88 -11.26
N ILE A 32 -19.40 4.59 -11.31
CA ILE A 32 -20.05 3.56 -12.12
C ILE A 32 -20.28 2.31 -11.28
N SER A 33 -21.29 1.51 -11.64
CA SER A 33 -21.57 0.24 -10.99
C SER A 33 -20.45 -0.79 -11.25
N ASP A 34 -20.35 -1.80 -10.39
CA ASP A 34 -19.37 -2.89 -10.55
C ASP A 34 -19.54 -3.62 -11.89
N SER A 35 -20.79 -3.80 -12.35
CA SER A 35 -21.08 -4.43 -13.64
C SER A 35 -20.59 -3.61 -14.83
N GLU A 36 -20.65 -2.28 -14.75
CA GLU A 36 -20.13 -1.39 -15.79
C GLU A 36 -18.59 -1.44 -15.81
N TYR A 37 -17.97 -1.42 -14.63
CA TYR A 37 -16.52 -1.57 -14.50
C TYR A 37 -16.04 -2.91 -15.07
N ASP A 38 -16.71 -4.01 -14.74
CA ASP A 38 -16.41 -5.34 -15.27
C ASP A 38 -16.56 -5.41 -16.80
N THR A 39 -17.52 -4.68 -17.36
CA THR A 39 -17.70 -4.58 -18.81
C THR A 39 -16.48 -3.91 -19.47
N LEU A 40 -16.01 -2.79 -18.91
CA LEU A 40 -14.80 -2.11 -19.39
C LEU A 40 -13.54 -2.98 -19.24
N MET A 41 -13.41 -3.67 -18.10
CA MET A 41 -12.28 -4.57 -17.84
C MET A 41 -12.26 -5.77 -18.80
N ASN A 42 -13.43 -6.36 -19.08
CA ASN A 42 -13.54 -7.48 -20.02
C ASN A 42 -13.30 -7.03 -21.47
N GLU A 43 -13.73 -5.82 -21.84
CA GLU A 43 -13.37 -5.22 -23.14
C GLU A 43 -11.85 -5.11 -23.26
N LEU A 44 -11.17 -4.55 -22.25
CA LEU A 44 -9.72 -4.41 -22.25
C LEU A 44 -9.00 -5.75 -22.39
N LYS A 45 -9.38 -6.75 -21.57
CA LYS A 45 -8.82 -8.11 -21.66
C LYS A 45 -8.94 -8.69 -23.06
N ARG A 46 -10.13 -8.60 -23.66
CA ARG A 46 -10.35 -9.10 -25.02
C ARG A 46 -9.45 -8.40 -26.05
N LEU A 47 -9.23 -7.09 -25.91
CA LEU A 47 -8.36 -6.36 -26.83
C LEU A 47 -6.90 -6.78 -26.68
N GLU A 48 -6.43 -7.00 -25.47
CA GLU A 48 -5.08 -7.47 -25.19
C GLU A 48 -4.86 -8.94 -25.63
N GLU A 49 -5.88 -9.78 -25.53
CA GLU A 49 -5.85 -11.14 -26.09
C GLU A 49 -5.77 -11.13 -27.63
N LEU A 50 -6.50 -10.22 -28.28
CA LEU A 50 -6.50 -10.08 -29.75
C LEU A 50 -5.22 -9.42 -30.27
N TYR A 51 -4.59 -8.55 -29.48
CA TYR A 51 -3.37 -7.82 -29.81
C TYR A 51 -2.38 -7.89 -28.63
N PRO A 52 -1.66 -9.01 -28.46
CA PRO A 52 -0.75 -9.22 -27.32
C PRO A 52 0.33 -8.13 -27.17
N GLU A 53 0.72 -7.48 -28.27
CA GLU A 53 1.65 -6.35 -28.28
C GLU A 53 1.12 -5.08 -27.60
N LEU A 54 -0.18 -5.01 -27.31
CA LEU A 54 -0.82 -3.91 -26.58
C LEU A 54 -0.93 -4.17 -25.07
N ALA A 55 -0.69 -5.40 -24.61
CA ALA A 55 -0.69 -5.76 -23.20
C ALA A 55 0.58 -5.23 -22.52
N THR A 56 0.50 -4.04 -21.92
CA THR A 56 1.62 -3.43 -21.22
C THR A 56 1.65 -3.83 -19.75
N ASN A 57 2.83 -3.83 -19.13
CA ASN A 57 2.99 -4.16 -17.70
C ASN A 57 2.20 -3.24 -16.75
N ASP A 58 1.81 -2.05 -17.22
CA ASP A 58 0.99 -1.08 -16.48
C ASP A 58 -0.51 -1.18 -16.80
N SER A 59 -0.93 -2.20 -17.56
CA SER A 59 -2.34 -2.44 -17.84
C SER A 59 -3.11 -2.86 -16.58
N PRO A 60 -4.34 -2.33 -16.37
CA PRO A 60 -5.23 -2.79 -15.30
C PRO A 60 -5.48 -4.30 -15.28
N THR A 61 -5.35 -5.01 -16.40
CA THR A 61 -5.53 -6.46 -16.48
C THR A 61 -4.42 -7.24 -15.77
N GLN A 62 -3.25 -6.62 -15.59
CA GLN A 62 -2.06 -7.24 -14.98
C GLN A 62 -2.09 -7.17 -13.44
N ARG A 63 -3.13 -6.56 -12.83
CA ARG A 63 -3.26 -6.43 -11.36
C ARG A 63 -3.48 -7.75 -10.62
N VAL A 64 -3.76 -8.87 -11.28
CA VAL A 64 -3.74 -10.19 -10.61
C VAL A 64 -2.32 -10.67 -10.29
N GLY A 65 -1.31 -9.94 -10.78
CA GLY A 65 0.10 -10.28 -10.69
C GLY A 65 0.51 -11.37 -11.68
N GLY A 66 1.82 -11.57 -11.81
CA GLY A 66 2.40 -12.56 -12.72
C GLY A 66 2.46 -13.98 -12.15
N ALA A 67 3.19 -14.86 -12.83
CA ALA A 67 3.49 -16.20 -12.34
C ALA A 67 4.21 -16.17 -10.97
N PRO A 68 4.08 -17.23 -10.15
CA PRO A 68 4.74 -17.30 -8.86
C PRO A 68 6.24 -17.05 -8.93
N LEU A 69 6.74 -16.24 -8.00
CA LEU A 69 8.15 -15.97 -7.81
C LEU A 69 8.86 -17.21 -7.26
N LYS A 70 10.13 -17.39 -7.60
CA LYS A 70 10.96 -18.43 -6.97
C LYS A 70 11.43 -18.01 -5.59
N GLU A 71 11.78 -16.74 -5.46
CA GLU A 71 12.29 -16.09 -4.26
C GLU A 71 12.12 -14.57 -4.40
N PHE A 72 12.17 -13.85 -3.28
CA PHE A 72 12.25 -12.39 -3.30
C PHE A 72 13.69 -11.95 -3.54
N LYS A 73 13.86 -10.97 -4.43
CA LYS A 73 15.14 -10.27 -4.58
C LYS A 73 15.27 -9.23 -3.49
N GLN A 74 16.49 -8.77 -3.22
CA GLN A 74 16.73 -7.69 -2.29
C GLN A 74 16.93 -6.35 -3.00
N ILE A 75 16.36 -5.30 -2.44
CA ILE A 75 16.47 -3.93 -2.92
C ILE A 75 17.08 -3.07 -1.81
N LYS A 76 18.13 -2.33 -2.17
CA LYS A 76 18.71 -1.31 -1.30
C LYS A 76 17.88 -0.02 -1.41
N HIS A 77 17.44 0.49 -0.27
CA HIS A 77 16.74 1.76 -0.20
C HIS A 77 17.69 2.92 -0.52
N PRO A 78 17.30 3.90 -1.36
CA PRO A 78 18.11 5.10 -1.64
C PRO A 78 18.40 5.93 -0.38
N VAL A 79 17.44 5.96 0.53
CA VAL A 79 17.54 6.60 1.85
C VAL A 79 17.13 5.58 2.90
N ARG A 80 17.77 5.56 4.07
CA ARG A 80 17.42 4.60 5.13
C ARG A 80 15.98 4.80 5.62
N MET A 81 15.25 3.70 5.84
CA MET A 81 13.96 3.67 6.53
C MET A 81 14.18 3.49 8.04
N LEU A 82 13.86 4.53 8.82
CA LEU A 82 14.07 4.55 10.27
C LEU A 82 12.85 3.98 11.02
N SER A 83 13.06 3.65 12.29
CA SER A 83 11.96 3.45 13.25
C SER A 83 11.61 4.80 13.90
N ILE A 84 10.44 4.86 14.51
CA ILE A 84 10.01 5.96 15.37
C ILE A 84 10.27 5.56 16.84
N GLU A 85 10.54 6.53 17.70
CA GLU A 85 10.62 6.33 19.15
C GLU A 85 9.22 6.14 19.73
N ASP A 86 9.05 5.12 20.58
CA ASP A 86 7.79 4.89 21.30
C ASP A 86 7.83 5.61 22.66
N ILE A 87 6.79 6.38 22.96
CA ILE A 87 6.58 7.00 24.27
C ILE A 87 5.43 6.27 24.95
N HIS A 88 5.69 5.73 26.13
CA HIS A 88 4.68 5.08 26.95
C HIS A 88 4.43 5.89 28.21
N GLU A 89 3.18 6.13 28.53
CA GLU A 89 2.81 6.89 29.71
C GLU A 89 2.97 6.10 31.00
N LEU A 90 3.07 6.84 32.12
CA LEU A 90 3.15 6.26 33.45
C LEU A 90 1.83 5.55 33.79
N LYS A 91 1.94 4.38 34.42
CA LYS A 91 0.78 3.72 35.03
C LYS A 91 0.37 4.43 36.32
N GLU A 92 -0.88 4.27 36.74
CA GLU A 92 -1.40 4.90 37.97
C GLU A 92 -0.54 4.59 39.20
N GLU A 93 -0.01 3.36 39.30
CA GLU A 93 0.83 2.94 40.42
C GLU A 93 2.21 3.62 40.46
N GLN A 94 2.60 4.27 39.36
CA GLN A 94 3.88 4.98 39.19
C GLN A 94 3.72 6.50 39.41
N LEU A 95 2.50 6.98 39.67
CA LEU A 95 2.24 8.37 40.02
C LEU A 95 2.51 8.55 41.52
N ILE A 96 3.79 8.76 41.87
CA ILE A 96 4.28 8.75 43.26
C ILE A 96 3.88 10.04 44.03
N ASP A 97 3.61 11.14 43.32
CA ASP A 97 3.18 12.41 43.89
C ASP A 97 1.96 12.94 43.13
N GLY A 98 1.00 13.56 43.83
CA GLY A 98 -0.23 14.15 43.27
C GLY A 98 -0.03 15.28 42.25
N ASN A 99 1.23 15.56 41.86
CA ASN A 99 1.61 16.50 40.80
C ASN A 99 1.93 15.82 39.46
N SER A 100 2.12 14.49 39.44
CA SER A 100 2.36 13.74 38.20
C SER A 100 1.04 13.43 37.49
N LYS A 101 0.98 13.71 36.19
CA LYS A 101 -0.15 13.35 35.33
C LYS A 101 0.20 12.13 34.49
N THR A 102 -0.82 11.41 34.02
CA THR A 102 -0.62 10.25 33.15
C THR A 102 0.19 10.61 31.92
N GLU A 103 -0.03 11.78 31.31
CA GLU A 103 0.66 12.29 30.12
C GLU A 103 2.09 12.84 30.36
N HIS A 104 2.73 12.50 31.47
CA HIS A 104 4.03 13.07 31.86
C HIS A 104 5.11 12.88 30.79
N ASN A 105 5.23 11.67 30.21
CA ASN A 105 6.31 11.36 29.30
C ASN A 105 6.14 12.07 27.95
N LEU A 106 4.91 12.20 27.46
CA LEU A 106 4.63 13.01 26.27
C LEU A 106 4.94 14.50 26.49
N ILE A 107 4.61 15.05 27.66
CA ILE A 107 4.93 16.44 28.01
C ILE A 107 6.45 16.66 28.02
N GLU A 108 7.22 15.75 28.63
CA GLU A 108 8.67 15.87 28.68
C GLU A 108 9.33 15.73 27.31
N TRP A 109 8.85 14.79 26.49
CA TRP A 109 9.27 14.67 25.09
C TRP A 109 8.98 15.96 24.31
N HIS A 110 7.79 16.53 24.47
CA HIS A 110 7.39 17.76 23.79
C HIS A 110 8.31 18.93 24.18
N LYS A 111 8.56 19.13 25.48
CA LYS A 111 9.50 20.16 25.97
C LYS A 111 10.91 19.97 25.41
N LYS A 112 11.43 18.74 25.45
CA LYS A 112 12.76 18.42 24.91
C LYS A 112 12.84 18.70 23.41
N THR A 113 11.78 18.37 22.67
CA THR A 113 11.69 18.60 21.23
C THR A 113 11.69 20.11 20.92
N LEU A 114 10.85 20.90 21.59
CA LEU A 114 10.81 22.35 21.41
C LEU A 114 12.14 23.03 21.74
N ASN A 115 12.80 22.60 22.82
CA ASN A 115 14.11 23.15 23.20
C ASN A 115 15.22 22.85 22.17
N ALA A 116 15.04 21.84 21.32
CA ALA A 116 15.99 21.47 20.27
C ALA A 116 15.73 22.21 18.95
N LEU A 117 14.57 22.85 18.79
CA LEU A 117 14.20 23.59 17.58
C LEU A 117 14.71 25.05 17.65
N PRO A 118 15.07 25.66 16.51
CA PRO A 118 15.22 27.11 16.42
C PRO A 118 13.88 27.77 16.75
N SER A 119 13.87 28.87 17.51
CA SER A 119 12.63 29.49 17.97
C SER A 119 11.70 29.84 16.81
N ASP A 120 10.39 29.71 17.06
CA ASP A 120 9.24 30.09 16.20
C ASP A 120 8.64 28.96 15.31
N GLN A 121 9.03 27.69 15.48
CA GLN A 121 8.38 26.55 14.81
C GLN A 121 7.63 25.64 15.78
N GLU A 122 6.32 25.86 15.92
CA GLU A 122 5.42 25.06 16.77
C GLU A 122 4.25 24.51 15.96
N THR A 123 4.50 23.65 14.99
CA THR A 123 3.42 22.95 14.28
C THR A 123 3.69 21.47 14.22
N PHE A 124 2.75 20.70 14.77
CA PHE A 124 2.79 19.25 14.77
C PHE A 124 1.69 18.71 13.85
N THR A 125 2.04 17.71 13.04
CA THR A 125 1.08 16.85 12.38
C THR A 125 0.92 15.60 13.24
N VAL A 126 -0.33 15.23 13.54
CA VAL A 126 -0.64 14.04 14.33
C VAL A 126 -1.40 13.07 13.44
N GLU A 127 -0.86 11.86 13.28
CA GLU A 127 -1.41 10.82 12.43
C GLU A 127 -1.62 9.53 13.22
N PRO A 128 -2.68 8.75 12.95
CA PRO A 128 -2.84 7.44 13.53
C PRO A 128 -1.67 6.53 13.13
N LYS A 129 -1.07 5.84 14.11
CA LYS A 129 -0.05 4.83 13.82
C LYS A 129 -0.71 3.57 13.27
N ILE A 130 -0.53 3.33 11.98
CA ILE A 130 -1.10 2.19 11.27
C ILE A 130 -0.32 0.91 11.64
N ASP A 131 -1.04 -0.15 12.01
CA ASP A 131 -0.43 -1.42 12.39
C ASP A 131 -0.36 -2.38 11.20
N GLY A 132 0.70 -2.23 10.40
CA GLY A 132 0.90 -2.98 9.16
C GLY A 132 2.36 -3.31 8.88
N VAL A 133 2.72 -3.22 7.61
CA VAL A 133 4.07 -3.43 7.11
C VAL A 133 4.52 -2.21 6.31
N ALA A 134 5.54 -1.54 6.83
CA ALA A 134 6.22 -0.45 6.15
C ALA A 134 6.78 -0.89 4.78
N VAL A 135 6.49 -0.09 3.77
CA VAL A 135 6.94 -0.29 2.40
C VAL A 135 7.47 1.01 1.79
N SER A 136 8.30 0.84 0.77
CA SER A 136 8.78 1.89 -0.11
C SER A 136 8.35 1.57 -1.55
N ILE A 137 7.89 2.57 -2.29
CA ILE A 137 7.54 2.44 -3.71
C ILE A 137 8.31 3.50 -4.50
N MET A 138 9.10 3.04 -5.47
CA MET A 138 9.83 3.90 -6.39
C MET A 138 9.01 4.13 -7.65
N TYR A 139 8.73 5.39 -7.95
CA TYR A 139 8.18 5.81 -9.23
C TYR A 139 9.27 6.48 -10.07
N GLU A 140 9.34 6.14 -11.35
CA GLU A 140 10.16 6.83 -12.33
C GLU A 140 9.35 7.04 -13.61
N LYS A 141 9.41 8.25 -14.17
CA LYS A 141 8.67 8.68 -15.38
C LYS A 141 7.17 8.35 -15.25
N SER A 142 6.61 8.64 -14.07
CA SER A 142 5.21 8.39 -13.71
C SER A 142 4.78 6.92 -13.77
N LYS A 143 5.71 5.97 -13.66
CA LYS A 143 5.41 4.52 -13.57
C LYS A 143 6.06 3.91 -12.34
N LEU A 144 5.34 3.02 -11.67
CA LEU A 144 5.87 2.20 -10.58
C LEU A 144 7.02 1.34 -11.13
N GLN A 145 8.22 1.53 -10.60
CA GLN A 145 9.41 0.76 -11.00
C GLN A 145 9.59 -0.47 -10.12
N TYR A 146 9.55 -0.27 -8.80
CA TYR A 146 9.61 -1.34 -7.83
C TYR A 146 8.92 -0.94 -6.52
N ALA A 147 8.60 -1.94 -5.72
CA ALA A 147 8.23 -1.77 -4.33
C ALA A 147 9.02 -2.72 -3.44
N ALA A 148 9.44 -2.24 -2.27
CA ALA A 148 10.26 -2.99 -1.33
C ALA A 148 9.70 -2.92 0.09
N THR A 149 9.84 -4.00 0.85
CA THR A 149 9.60 -3.97 2.30
C THR A 149 10.66 -3.13 3.00
N ARG A 150 10.42 -2.75 4.25
CA ARG A 150 11.45 -2.09 5.05
C ARG A 150 12.73 -2.92 5.25
N GLY A 151 12.57 -4.22 5.52
CA GLY A 151 13.67 -5.11 5.95
C GLY A 151 14.41 -4.56 7.18
N ASP A 152 15.73 -4.39 7.09
CA ASP A 152 16.56 -3.82 8.17
C ASP A 152 16.62 -2.28 8.16
N GLY A 153 15.89 -1.66 7.22
CA GLY A 153 15.86 -0.23 6.99
C GLY A 153 16.84 0.25 5.91
N GLU A 154 17.86 -0.53 5.56
CA GLU A 154 18.75 -0.25 4.43
C GLU A 154 18.43 -1.15 3.23
N ILE A 155 18.10 -2.41 3.48
CA ILE A 155 17.78 -3.41 2.46
C ILE A 155 16.43 -4.06 2.80
N GLY A 156 15.58 -4.18 1.78
CA GLY A 156 14.27 -4.83 1.85
C GLY A 156 14.06 -5.88 0.77
N ASP A 157 12.98 -6.64 0.90
CA ASP A 157 12.54 -7.61 -0.11
C ASP A 157 11.75 -6.91 -1.22
N ASP A 158 12.05 -7.21 -2.48
CA ASP A 158 11.31 -6.79 -3.67
C ASP A 158 9.94 -7.46 -3.70
N ILE A 159 8.91 -6.70 -3.36
CA ILE A 159 7.51 -7.14 -3.33
C ILE A 159 6.69 -6.51 -4.45
N THR A 160 7.35 -6.07 -5.54
CA THR A 160 6.69 -5.34 -6.64
C THR A 160 5.46 -6.06 -7.18
N GLN A 161 5.57 -7.38 -7.43
CA GLN A 161 4.46 -8.17 -7.96
C GLN A 161 3.26 -8.24 -6.99
N ASN A 162 3.53 -8.29 -5.70
CA ASN A 162 2.49 -8.33 -4.66
C ASN A 162 1.83 -6.96 -4.49
N VAL A 163 2.62 -5.89 -4.60
CA VAL A 163 2.13 -4.50 -4.52
C VAL A 163 1.25 -4.14 -5.72
N LEU A 164 1.57 -4.65 -6.92
CA LEU A 164 0.74 -4.43 -8.12
C LEU A 164 -0.69 -4.99 -7.98
N THR A 165 -0.92 -5.91 -7.03
CA THR A 165 -2.27 -6.45 -6.78
C THR A 165 -3.13 -5.58 -5.87
N ILE A 166 -2.55 -4.55 -5.25
CA ILE A 166 -3.25 -3.65 -4.34
C ILE A 166 -3.91 -2.53 -5.16
N LYS A 167 -5.24 -2.45 -5.09
CA LYS A 167 -6.03 -1.66 -6.04
C LYS A 167 -5.90 -0.15 -5.84
N SER A 168 -5.76 0.30 -4.59
CA SER A 168 -5.51 1.70 -4.22
C SER A 168 -4.17 2.23 -4.71
N ILE A 169 -3.21 1.35 -5.04
CA ILE A 169 -1.90 1.77 -5.56
C ILE A 169 -2.01 2.09 -7.05
N PRO A 170 -1.64 3.32 -7.47
CA PRO A 170 -1.60 3.67 -8.88
C PRO A 170 -0.36 3.07 -9.54
N ILE A 171 -0.53 2.33 -10.63
CA ILE A 171 0.61 1.80 -11.40
C ILE A 171 1.26 2.91 -12.24
N SER A 172 0.46 3.88 -12.65
CA SER A 172 0.91 5.10 -13.32
C SER A 172 0.34 6.35 -12.66
N LEU A 173 1.14 7.41 -12.62
CA LEU A 173 0.81 8.68 -12.00
C LEU A 173 0.43 9.74 -13.05
N PRO A 174 -0.28 10.80 -12.63
CA PRO A 174 -0.53 11.96 -13.48
C PRO A 174 0.75 12.57 -14.06
N LYS A 175 0.63 13.25 -15.21
CA LYS A 175 1.79 13.82 -15.95
C LYS A 175 2.56 14.89 -15.17
N ASN A 176 1.96 15.52 -14.18
CA ASN A 176 2.57 16.53 -13.32
C ASN A 176 3.28 15.93 -12.10
N ALA A 177 3.27 14.61 -11.90
CA ALA A 177 4.04 13.96 -10.86
C ALA A 177 5.56 14.18 -11.06
N PRO A 178 6.36 14.21 -9.98
CA PRO A 178 7.82 14.30 -10.10
C PRO A 178 8.38 13.19 -10.99
N ARG A 179 9.47 13.51 -11.71
CA ARG A 179 10.09 12.56 -12.65
C ARG A 179 10.57 11.28 -11.98
N SER A 180 11.09 11.37 -10.77
CA SER A 180 11.51 10.23 -9.97
C SER A 180 11.34 10.56 -8.50
N PHE A 181 10.70 9.69 -7.75
CA PHE A 181 10.58 9.82 -6.30
C PHE A 181 10.29 8.47 -5.65
N GLU A 182 10.70 8.36 -4.38
CA GLU A 182 10.30 7.30 -3.49
C GLU A 182 9.16 7.80 -2.59
N ILE A 183 8.09 7.03 -2.48
CA ILE A 183 7.02 7.27 -1.50
C ILE A 183 6.97 6.10 -0.52
N ARG A 184 6.71 6.42 0.76
CA ARG A 184 6.66 5.46 1.84
C ARG A 184 5.28 5.42 2.45
N GLY A 185 4.95 4.28 3.02
CA GLY A 185 3.66 4.04 3.61
C GLY A 185 3.59 2.72 4.33
N GLU A 186 2.40 2.41 4.83
CA GLU A 186 2.12 1.17 5.52
C GLU A 186 1.07 0.38 4.74
N ILE A 187 1.40 -0.85 4.34
CA ILE A 187 0.40 -1.80 3.86
C ILE A 187 -0.23 -2.46 5.08
N PHE A 188 -1.55 -2.50 5.13
CA PHE A 188 -2.31 -3.04 6.26
C PHE A 188 -3.51 -3.86 5.80
N MET A 189 -4.11 -4.59 6.73
CA MET A 189 -5.36 -5.31 6.52
C MET A 189 -6.44 -4.63 7.36
N PRO A 190 -7.51 -4.09 6.75
CA PRO A 190 -8.60 -3.48 7.51
C PRO A 190 -9.21 -4.46 8.51
N ASN A 191 -9.52 -4.00 9.73
CA ASN A 191 -9.98 -4.85 10.83
C ASN A 191 -11.19 -5.73 10.45
N LYS A 192 -12.19 -5.14 9.80
CA LYS A 192 -13.38 -5.89 9.34
C LYS A 192 -13.02 -7.01 8.37
N ALA A 193 -12.16 -6.72 7.40
CA ALA A 193 -11.75 -7.71 6.41
C ALA A 193 -10.83 -8.79 6.99
N PHE A 194 -10.03 -8.44 8.01
CA PHE A 194 -9.26 -9.41 8.79
C PHE A 194 -10.17 -10.39 9.54
N GLU A 195 -11.24 -9.91 10.18
CA GLU A 195 -12.21 -10.75 10.87
C GLU A 195 -12.91 -11.72 9.89
N GLU A 196 -13.36 -11.20 8.75
CA GLU A 196 -13.97 -12.00 7.68
C GLU A 196 -12.99 -13.06 7.14
N LEU A 197 -11.72 -12.69 6.91
CA LEU A 197 -10.70 -13.62 6.48
C LEU A 197 -10.49 -14.74 7.49
N ASN A 198 -10.39 -14.41 8.78
CA ASN A 198 -10.22 -15.40 9.83
C ASN A 198 -11.43 -16.33 9.97
N LYS A 199 -12.64 -15.83 9.68
CA LYS A 199 -13.85 -16.65 9.62
C LYS A 199 -13.74 -17.69 8.51
N ILE A 200 -13.43 -17.27 7.28
CA ILE A 200 -13.25 -18.18 6.12
C ILE A 200 -12.18 -19.24 6.44
N ARG A 201 -11.02 -18.82 6.94
CA ARG A 201 -9.93 -19.74 7.32
C ARG A 201 -10.38 -20.80 8.33
N SER A 202 -11.19 -20.41 9.31
CA SER A 202 -11.69 -21.34 10.33
C SER A 202 -12.67 -22.35 9.74
N GLU A 203 -13.52 -21.91 8.81
CA GLU A 203 -14.46 -22.79 8.08
C GLU A 203 -13.70 -23.80 7.21
N GLU A 204 -12.54 -23.40 6.66
CA GLU A 204 -11.63 -24.24 5.89
C GLU A 204 -10.69 -25.11 6.76
N GLY A 205 -10.77 -25.00 8.10
CA GLY A 205 -9.93 -25.75 9.04
C GLY A 205 -8.48 -25.24 9.13
N GLU A 206 -8.19 -24.07 8.58
CA GLU A 206 -6.89 -23.42 8.65
C GLU A 206 -6.71 -22.60 9.94
N PRO A 207 -5.47 -22.45 10.44
CA PRO A 207 -5.21 -21.62 11.60
C PRO A 207 -5.52 -20.14 11.32
N LYS A 208 -6.14 -19.49 12.30
CA LYS A 208 -6.39 -18.05 12.31
C LYS A 208 -5.08 -17.28 12.40
N PHE A 209 -5.05 -16.12 11.77
CA PHE A 209 -4.03 -15.12 12.04
C PHE A 209 -4.28 -14.46 13.40
N ILE A 210 -3.18 -14.15 14.11
CA ILE A 210 -3.21 -13.60 15.47
C ILE A 210 -3.66 -12.13 15.48
N ASN A 211 -3.19 -11.34 14.52
CA ASN A 211 -3.53 -9.92 14.39
C ASN A 211 -3.43 -9.47 12.90
N PRO A 212 -4.02 -8.31 12.55
CA PRO A 212 -3.99 -7.78 11.18
C PRO A 212 -2.58 -7.59 10.62
N ARG A 213 -1.63 -7.14 11.45
CA ARG A 213 -0.24 -6.96 11.04
C ARG A 213 0.40 -8.25 10.55
N ASN A 214 0.27 -9.34 11.31
CA ASN A 214 0.82 -10.65 10.97
C ASN A 214 0.15 -11.23 9.72
N ALA A 215 -1.17 -11.03 9.57
CA ALA A 215 -1.89 -11.41 8.35
C ALA A 215 -1.37 -10.64 7.13
N THR A 216 -1.09 -9.34 7.28
CA THR A 216 -0.55 -8.50 6.23
C THR A 216 0.87 -8.90 5.86
N ALA A 217 1.75 -9.10 6.85
CA ALA A 217 3.12 -9.56 6.63
C ALA A 217 3.18 -10.94 5.95
N GLY A 218 2.34 -11.88 6.40
CA GLY A 218 2.23 -13.21 5.79
C GLY A 218 1.68 -13.16 4.37
N THR A 219 0.79 -12.21 4.08
CA THR A 219 0.26 -11.96 2.74
C THR A 219 1.35 -11.42 1.81
N LEU A 220 2.10 -10.39 2.23
CA LEU A 220 3.15 -9.79 1.40
C LEU A 220 4.34 -10.72 1.14
N LYS A 221 4.53 -11.73 1.99
CA LYS A 221 5.57 -12.75 1.81
C LYS A 221 5.12 -13.96 0.98
N GLN A 222 3.92 -13.93 0.39
CA GLN A 222 3.52 -14.95 -0.58
C GLN A 222 4.33 -14.78 -1.86
N LEU A 223 4.91 -15.87 -2.34
CA LEU A 223 5.61 -15.89 -3.63
C LEU A 223 4.65 -15.88 -4.81
N ASP A 224 3.39 -16.27 -4.61
CA ASP A 224 2.34 -16.23 -5.63
C ASP A 224 1.47 -14.97 -5.46
N PRO A 225 1.61 -13.97 -6.36
CA PRO A 225 0.77 -12.77 -6.34
C PRO A 225 -0.72 -13.05 -6.52
N GLY A 226 -1.08 -14.17 -7.16
CA GLY A 226 -2.46 -14.61 -7.31
C GLY A 226 -3.11 -14.91 -5.96
N ILE A 227 -2.34 -15.34 -4.95
CA ILE A 227 -2.82 -15.46 -3.57
C ILE A 227 -2.98 -14.08 -2.94
N VAL A 228 -2.03 -13.17 -3.15
CA VAL A 228 -2.05 -11.80 -2.60
C VAL A 228 -3.25 -11.01 -3.12
N SER A 229 -3.57 -11.12 -4.41
CA SER A 229 -4.70 -10.43 -5.05
C SER A 229 -6.07 -10.77 -4.43
N LYS A 230 -6.17 -11.91 -3.73
CA LYS A 230 -7.38 -12.37 -3.04
C LYS A 230 -7.44 -11.94 -1.58
N ARG A 231 -6.34 -11.37 -1.04
CA ARG A 231 -6.28 -10.93 0.36
C ARG A 231 -6.74 -9.48 0.45
N PRO A 232 -7.49 -9.12 1.50
CA PRO A 232 -8.03 -7.78 1.64
C PRO A 232 -6.98 -6.85 2.27
N ILE A 233 -5.87 -6.63 1.58
CA ILE A 233 -4.85 -5.66 2.00
C ILE A 233 -5.02 -4.34 1.27
N ASP A 234 -4.63 -3.27 1.94
CA ASP A 234 -4.66 -1.91 1.43
C ASP A 234 -3.41 -1.14 1.88
N ILE A 235 -3.22 0.08 1.41
CA ILE A 235 -2.07 0.92 1.75
C ILE A 235 -2.50 2.32 2.17
N ILE A 236 -1.69 2.94 3.01
CA ILE A 236 -1.74 4.38 3.27
C ILE A 236 -0.33 4.97 3.25
N PHE A 237 -0.15 6.08 2.55
CA PHE A 237 1.13 6.78 2.43
C PHE A 237 1.21 7.91 3.46
N HIS A 238 2.42 8.16 3.98
CA HIS A 238 2.73 9.20 4.95
C HIS A 238 4.18 9.68 4.79
#